data_AF-C3JB54-F1
#
_entry.id   AF-C3JB54-F1
#
_cell.length_a   1.000
_cell.length_b   1.000
_cell.length_c   1.000
_cell.angle_alpha   90.00
_cell.angle_beta   90.00
_cell.angle_gamma   90.00
#
_symmetry.space_group_name_H-M   'P 1'
#
loop_
_entity.id
_entity.type
_entity.pdbx_description
1 polymer ?
#
loop_
_entity_poly.entity_id
_entity_poly.type
_entity_poly.pdbx_seq_one_letter_code
_entity_poly.pdbx_strand_id
1 'polypeptide(L)'
;MIDILEDRLPKEILTELLKDHTTEKNIFWASSDYSELGLGFEVNDFIETHSVTGSYGQVIMPRILKTKAQKKKRTIEKAEIFTPAWVCNDMCNAGDERYRAKDSNFNKTDYVDGKHVWCACAEPIRFAEGVTWQDYILRNCLEITCGEAPYLVSRYDTTSGELIPLSQRIGLLDRKIRIVNENVSNLCDWMTWTLKSFQTTYGYDWQGDNVLLARENLFYSFLEYYEERWGEFPSIDKQIEIAKIISWNIFQMDGLKMVIPNSCRHGVIDKDDSDLFNEEKMVICEGCKTNNPSKHNGIPVKIMDWEKHETIEFRSLYAKKQ
;
A
#
# COMPACT_ATOMS: atom_id res chain seq x y z
N MET A 1 17.74 1.23 -6.40
CA MET A 1 18.10 1.06 -4.97
C MET A 1 16.88 0.48 -4.25
N ILE A 2 17.08 -0.52 -3.39
CA ILE A 2 15.99 -1.20 -2.66
C ILE A 2 15.43 -0.27 -1.58
N ASP A 3 16.32 0.22 -0.73
CA ASP A 3 16.01 1.16 0.33
C ASP A 3 15.78 2.57 -0.21
N ILE A 4 14.72 3.20 0.26
CA ILE A 4 14.37 4.57 -0.06
C ILE A 4 14.67 5.35 1.21
N LEU A 5 15.70 6.20 1.16
CA LEU A 5 16.00 7.08 2.28
C LEU A 5 15.05 8.27 2.24
N GLU A 6 14.28 8.46 3.29
CA GLU A 6 13.31 9.55 3.44
C GLU A 6 13.99 10.92 3.32
N ASP A 7 15.27 11.02 3.70
CA ASP A 7 16.11 12.22 3.53
C ASP A 7 16.25 12.69 2.06
N ARG A 8 15.94 11.82 1.10
CA ARG A 8 16.00 12.14 -0.33
C ARG A 8 14.68 12.66 -0.89
N LEU A 9 13.60 12.56 -0.13
CA LEU A 9 12.30 13.07 -0.53
C LEU A 9 12.20 14.57 -0.22
N PRO A 10 11.62 15.39 -1.12
CA PRO A 10 11.20 16.73 -0.75
C PRO A 10 10.25 16.66 0.45
N LYS A 11 10.37 17.62 1.38
CA LYS A 11 9.63 17.62 2.64
C LYS A 11 8.12 17.55 2.42
N GLU A 12 7.62 18.24 1.40
CA GLU A 12 6.20 18.27 1.03
C GLU A 12 5.70 16.89 0.60
N ILE A 13 6.54 16.11 -0.08
CA ILE A 13 6.22 14.74 -0.49
C ILE A 13 6.20 13.82 0.72
N LEU A 14 7.24 13.83 1.56
CA LEU A 14 7.27 13.00 2.77
C LEU A 14 6.09 13.32 3.70
N THR A 15 5.76 14.60 3.86
CA THR A 15 4.61 15.02 4.68
C THR A 15 3.31 14.45 4.14
N GLU A 16 3.11 14.47 2.82
CA GLU A 16 1.92 13.88 2.19
C GLU A 16 1.90 12.34 2.32
N LEU A 17 3.04 11.67 2.12
CA LEU A 17 3.16 10.21 2.27
C LEU A 17 3.01 9.73 3.71
N LEU A 18 3.19 10.59 4.71
CA LEU A 18 2.93 10.26 6.12
C LEU A 18 1.46 10.49 6.50
N LYS A 19 0.68 11.25 5.72
CA LYS A 19 -0.68 11.64 6.09
C LYS A 19 -1.64 10.46 6.20
N ASP A 20 -2.47 10.46 7.23
CA ASP A 20 -3.67 9.65 7.37
C ASP A 20 -4.92 10.54 7.24
N HIS A 21 -5.70 10.33 6.18
CA HIS A 21 -6.93 11.09 5.89
C HIS A 21 -8.13 10.66 6.75
N THR A 22 -7.99 9.63 7.58
CA THR A 22 -9.03 9.28 8.56
C THR A 22 -8.92 10.18 9.78
N THR A 23 -7.72 10.31 10.33
CA THR A 23 -7.44 11.04 11.58
C THR A 23 -6.98 12.48 11.36
N GLU A 24 -6.64 12.86 10.12
CA GLU A 24 -5.99 14.14 9.76
C GLU A 24 -4.66 14.38 10.48
N LYS A 25 -4.02 13.30 10.93
CA LYS A 25 -2.67 13.27 11.49
C LYS A 25 -1.78 12.42 10.60
N ASN A 26 -0.55 12.14 11.02
CA ASN A 26 0.25 11.13 10.34
C ASN A 26 -0.25 9.72 10.68
N ILE A 27 0.15 8.73 9.88
CA ILE A 27 0.16 7.33 10.30
C ILE A 27 1.04 7.17 11.55
N PHE A 28 0.78 6.15 12.35
CA PHE A 28 1.48 5.91 13.62
C PHE A 28 2.12 4.53 13.64
N TRP A 29 3.10 4.31 14.51
CA TRP A 29 3.92 3.09 14.46
C TRP A 29 3.10 1.80 14.51
N ALA A 30 2.11 1.73 15.40
CA ALA A 30 1.28 0.54 15.66
C ALA A 30 2.10 -0.74 15.93
N SER A 31 3.36 -0.58 16.34
CA SER A 31 4.31 -1.62 16.68
C SER A 31 5.24 -1.12 17.77
N SER A 32 5.68 -2.02 18.64
CA SER A 32 6.64 -1.74 19.72
C SER A 32 8.09 -1.99 19.29
N ASP A 33 8.34 -2.22 18.00
CA ASP A 33 9.69 -2.54 17.50
C ASP A 33 10.68 -1.39 17.65
N TYR A 34 10.17 -0.17 17.77
CA TYR A 34 10.95 1.06 17.81
C TYR A 34 11.00 1.68 19.21
N SER A 35 10.28 1.12 20.20
CA SER A 35 10.10 1.75 21.51
C SER A 35 11.40 1.91 22.31
N GLU A 36 12.46 1.15 21.98
CA GLU A 36 13.80 1.33 22.55
C GLU A 36 14.46 2.67 22.15
N LEU A 37 13.98 3.33 21.09
CA LEU A 37 14.41 4.67 20.68
C LEU A 37 13.83 5.79 21.56
N GLY A 38 12.88 5.46 22.43
CA GLY A 38 12.31 6.37 23.42
C GLY A 38 11.11 7.16 22.90
N LEU A 39 10.96 8.39 23.44
CA LEU A 39 9.81 9.27 23.18
C LEU A 39 9.65 9.54 21.67
N GLY A 40 8.44 9.33 21.14
CA GLY A 40 8.14 9.49 19.71
C GLY A 40 8.17 8.17 18.92
N PHE A 41 8.56 7.06 19.56
CA PHE A 41 8.66 5.73 18.95
C PHE A 41 7.81 4.67 19.68
N GLU A 42 6.88 5.10 20.54
CA GLU A 42 5.93 4.21 21.19
C GLU A 42 4.83 3.74 20.24
N VAL A 43 4.11 2.68 20.61
CA VAL A 43 3.13 1.99 19.76
C VAL A 43 2.08 2.94 19.17
N ASN A 44 1.68 3.97 19.91
CA ASN A 44 0.64 4.92 19.51
C ASN A 44 1.22 6.29 19.10
N ASP A 45 2.53 6.44 19.05
CA ASP A 45 3.17 7.68 18.58
C ASP A 45 3.06 7.79 17.06
N PHE A 46 2.79 9.00 16.59
CA PHE A 46 2.75 9.32 15.17
C PHE A 46 4.16 9.25 14.57
N ILE A 47 4.24 8.78 13.32
CA ILE A 47 5.50 8.79 12.57
C ILE A 47 5.73 10.22 12.10
N GLU A 48 6.52 10.96 12.87
CA GLU A 48 6.90 12.32 12.54
C GLU A 48 8.04 12.35 11.54
N THR A 49 8.11 13.38 10.70
CA THR A 49 9.20 13.55 9.72
C THR A 49 10.59 13.43 10.35
N HIS A 50 10.80 14.00 11.53
CA HIS A 50 12.08 13.92 12.25
C HIS A 50 12.37 12.52 12.82
N SER A 51 11.36 11.65 12.93
CA SER A 51 11.51 10.28 13.43
C SER A 51 11.94 9.29 12.34
N VAL A 52 12.01 9.75 11.08
CA VAL A 52 12.39 8.95 9.90
C VAL A 52 13.40 9.68 9.02
N THR A 53 14.02 10.75 9.49
CA THR A 53 15.04 11.51 8.74
C THR A 53 16.27 11.79 9.60
N GLY A 54 17.36 12.26 8.98
CA GLY A 54 18.59 12.61 9.70
C GLY A 54 19.20 11.42 10.42
N SER A 55 19.35 11.51 11.75
CA SER A 55 19.86 10.40 12.56
C SER A 55 18.95 9.17 12.57
N TYR A 56 17.68 9.33 12.19
CA TYR A 56 16.68 8.27 12.13
C TYR A 56 16.33 7.86 10.69
N GLY A 57 17.05 8.36 9.68
CA GLY A 57 16.80 8.06 8.25
C GLY A 57 17.07 6.62 7.81
N GLN A 58 17.33 5.72 8.76
CA GLN A 58 17.44 4.27 8.53
C GLN A 58 16.60 3.48 9.54
N VAL A 59 15.65 4.12 10.22
CA VAL A 59 14.77 3.43 11.19
C VAL A 59 13.77 2.56 10.46
N ILE A 60 13.14 3.12 9.42
CA ILE A 60 12.30 2.39 8.49
C ILE A 60 13.22 1.97 7.34
N MET A 61 13.18 0.67 7.03
CA MET A 61 13.98 0.10 5.96
C MET A 61 13.25 -1.14 5.44
N PRO A 62 13.44 -1.50 4.15
CA PRO A 62 12.98 -2.75 3.60
C PRO A 62 13.33 -3.92 4.50
N ARG A 63 12.37 -4.81 4.69
CA ARG A 63 12.45 -5.95 5.59
C ARG A 63 13.63 -6.84 5.27
N ILE A 64 14.03 -6.96 4.00
CA ILE A 64 15.21 -7.71 3.58
C ILE A 64 16.52 -7.17 4.18
N LEU A 65 16.58 -5.89 4.56
CA LEU A 65 17.74 -5.27 5.21
C LEU A 65 17.73 -5.41 6.73
N LYS A 66 16.58 -5.70 7.35
CA LYS A 66 16.47 -5.94 8.79
C LYS A 66 17.30 -7.15 9.24
N THR A 67 17.75 -7.15 10.49
CA THR A 67 18.53 -8.26 11.05
C THR A 67 17.74 -9.56 11.09
N LYS A 68 18.42 -10.71 11.09
CA LYS A 68 17.76 -12.03 11.21
C LYS A 68 16.88 -12.14 12.46
N ALA A 69 17.31 -11.53 13.56
CA ALA A 69 16.55 -11.51 14.81
C ALA A 69 15.25 -10.71 14.67
N GLN A 70 15.30 -9.51 14.11
CA GLN A 70 14.12 -8.68 13.85
C GLN A 70 13.13 -9.37 12.91
N LYS A 71 13.63 -9.96 11.81
CA LYS A 71 12.81 -10.73 10.86
C LYS A 71 12.07 -11.87 11.56
N LYS A 72 12.78 -12.69 12.35
CA LYS A 72 12.20 -13.81 13.09
C LYS A 72 11.15 -13.35 14.10
N LYS A 73 11.46 -12.30 14.87
CA LYS A 73 10.52 -11.71 15.85
C LYS A 73 9.22 -11.30 15.18
N ARG A 74 9.30 -10.54 14.09
CA ARG A 74 8.13 -10.08 13.34
C ARG A 74 7.33 -11.19 12.66
N THR A 75 7.98 -12.23 12.13
CA THR A 75 7.25 -13.39 11.59
C THR A 75 6.42 -14.09 12.67
N ILE A 76 6.94 -14.22 13.89
CA ILE A 76 6.24 -14.87 15.01
C ILE A 76 5.14 -13.95 15.57
N GLU A 77 5.47 -12.70 15.84
CA GLU A 77 4.59 -11.78 16.58
C GLU A 77 3.58 -11.03 15.71
N LYS A 78 3.91 -10.82 14.42
CA LYS A 78 3.13 -9.99 13.50
C LYS A 78 2.62 -10.76 12.28
N ALA A 79 2.87 -12.07 12.21
CA ALA A 79 2.54 -12.91 11.05
C ALA A 79 3.07 -12.35 9.72
N GLU A 80 4.20 -11.64 9.76
CA GLU A 80 4.75 -10.96 8.60
C GLU A 80 5.56 -11.96 7.75
N ILE A 81 4.99 -12.32 6.59
CA ILE A 81 5.49 -13.34 5.65
C ILE A 81 6.07 -12.66 4.40
N PHE A 82 7.19 -13.19 3.91
CA PHE A 82 7.77 -12.75 2.64
C PHE A 82 7.11 -13.50 1.49
N THR A 83 6.54 -12.77 0.55
CA THR A 83 6.01 -13.35 -0.68
C THR A 83 7.07 -13.21 -1.79
N PRO A 84 7.67 -14.32 -2.27
CA PRO A 84 8.59 -14.26 -3.40
C PRO A 84 7.93 -13.64 -4.64
N ALA A 85 8.69 -12.90 -5.45
CA ALA A 85 8.15 -12.22 -6.63
C ALA A 85 7.52 -13.19 -7.64
N TRP A 86 8.02 -14.43 -7.74
CA TRP A 86 7.42 -15.44 -8.60
C TRP A 86 6.00 -15.84 -8.15
N VAL A 87 5.73 -15.88 -6.84
CA VAL A 87 4.38 -16.15 -6.30
C VAL A 87 3.46 -14.98 -6.62
N CYS A 88 3.94 -13.75 -6.40
CA CYS A 88 3.21 -12.54 -6.77
C CYS A 88 2.88 -12.55 -8.26
N ASN A 89 3.83 -12.90 -9.13
CA ASN A 89 3.62 -13.00 -10.57
C ASN A 89 2.52 -13.99 -10.94
N ASP A 90 2.53 -15.19 -10.35
CA ASP A 90 1.53 -16.23 -10.62
C ASP A 90 0.13 -15.77 -10.22
N MET A 91 0.00 -15.14 -9.05
CA MET A 91 -1.28 -14.62 -8.57
C MET A 91 -1.77 -13.43 -9.39
N CYS A 92 -0.89 -12.50 -9.78
CA CYS A 92 -1.24 -11.40 -10.68
C CYS A 92 -1.68 -11.93 -12.05
N ASN A 93 -1.00 -12.96 -12.58
CA ASN A 93 -1.39 -13.61 -13.84
C ASN A 93 -2.79 -14.22 -13.76
N ALA A 94 -3.11 -14.92 -12.68
CA ALA A 94 -4.44 -15.46 -12.43
C ALA A 94 -5.50 -14.35 -12.33
N GLY A 95 -5.17 -13.25 -11.65
CA GLY A 95 -6.05 -12.08 -11.53
C GLY A 95 -6.39 -11.41 -12.88
N ASP A 96 -5.55 -11.57 -13.90
CA ASP A 96 -5.72 -10.94 -15.20
C ASP A 96 -6.46 -11.81 -16.23
N GLU A 97 -6.67 -13.10 -15.97
CA GLU A 97 -7.22 -14.06 -16.94
C GLU A 97 -8.54 -13.62 -17.59
N ARG A 98 -9.42 -12.96 -16.84
CA ARG A 98 -10.74 -12.52 -17.34
C ARG A 98 -10.70 -11.26 -18.18
N TYR A 99 -9.59 -10.52 -18.17
CA TYR A 99 -9.48 -9.22 -18.83
C TYR A 99 -8.64 -9.26 -20.11
N ARG A 100 -7.83 -10.29 -20.28
CA ARG A 100 -6.92 -10.47 -21.41
C ARG A 100 -7.43 -11.50 -22.39
N ALA A 101 -7.01 -11.38 -23.65
CA ALA A 101 -7.21 -12.43 -24.64
C ALA A 101 -6.49 -13.71 -24.17
N LYS A 102 -7.05 -14.88 -24.50
CA LYS A 102 -6.53 -16.19 -24.02
C LYS A 102 -5.05 -16.43 -24.38
N ASP A 103 -4.60 -15.88 -25.48
CA ASP A 103 -3.24 -15.99 -26.03
C ASP A 103 -2.36 -14.76 -25.75
N SER A 104 -2.83 -13.81 -24.93
CA SER A 104 -2.07 -12.63 -24.51
C SER A 104 -1.80 -12.67 -23.01
N ASN A 105 -0.52 -12.62 -22.62
CA ASN A 105 -0.08 -12.72 -21.24
C ASN A 105 0.89 -11.56 -20.95
N PHE A 106 0.89 -11.05 -19.72
CA PHE A 106 1.92 -10.11 -19.27
C PHE A 106 3.27 -10.81 -19.18
N ASN A 107 3.30 -11.97 -18.52
CA ASN A 107 4.49 -12.74 -18.25
C ASN A 107 4.23 -14.23 -18.48
N LYS A 108 5.27 -14.98 -18.81
CA LYS A 108 5.28 -16.45 -18.83
C LYS A 108 6.13 -16.96 -17.68
N THR A 109 5.65 -17.98 -16.99
CA THR A 109 6.34 -18.64 -15.89
C THR A 109 7.18 -19.78 -16.43
N ASP A 110 8.33 -20.01 -15.81
CA ASP A 110 9.25 -21.08 -16.18
C ASP A 110 10.06 -21.57 -14.96
N TYR A 111 10.85 -22.62 -15.15
CA TYR A 111 11.75 -23.17 -14.15
C TYR A 111 13.18 -23.25 -14.70
N VAL A 112 14.10 -22.58 -14.03
CA VAL A 112 15.54 -22.63 -14.34
C VAL A 112 16.29 -23.10 -13.10
N ASP A 113 17.06 -24.18 -13.23
CA ASP A 113 17.82 -24.79 -12.13
C ASP A 113 16.99 -25.08 -10.86
N GLY A 114 15.73 -25.50 -11.06
CA GLY A 114 14.79 -25.78 -9.96
C GLY A 114 14.23 -24.55 -9.26
N LYS A 115 14.49 -23.34 -9.76
CA LYS A 115 13.90 -22.08 -9.28
C LYS A 115 12.78 -21.64 -10.21
N HIS A 116 11.68 -21.20 -9.62
CA HIS A 116 10.62 -20.50 -10.36
C HIS A 116 11.15 -19.16 -10.87
N VAL A 117 10.98 -18.92 -12.15
CA VAL A 117 11.30 -17.65 -12.80
C VAL A 117 10.13 -17.20 -13.68
N TRP A 118 10.17 -15.96 -14.14
CA TRP A 118 9.24 -15.45 -15.14
C TRP A 118 9.99 -14.67 -16.21
N CYS A 119 9.35 -14.55 -17.37
CA CYS A 119 9.82 -13.70 -18.46
C CYS A 119 8.65 -12.84 -18.94
N ALA A 120 8.84 -11.52 -18.97
CA ALA A 120 7.85 -10.60 -19.51
C ALA A 120 7.66 -10.79 -21.02
N CYS A 121 6.41 -10.85 -21.46
CA CYS A 121 6.05 -10.86 -22.87
C CYS A 121 6.25 -9.47 -23.46
N ALA A 122 7.04 -9.35 -24.53
CA ALA A 122 7.30 -8.07 -25.17
C ALA A 122 6.12 -7.51 -25.99
N GLU A 123 5.23 -8.39 -26.47
CA GLU A 123 4.10 -7.98 -27.31
C GLU A 123 3.04 -7.18 -26.54
N PRO A 124 2.38 -6.20 -27.19
CA PRO A 124 1.27 -5.47 -26.58
C PRO A 124 0.17 -6.38 -26.05
N ILE A 125 -0.43 -5.99 -24.93
CA ILE A 125 -1.51 -6.73 -24.31
C ILE A 125 -2.78 -6.62 -25.17
N ARG A 126 -3.34 -7.77 -25.52
CA ARG A 126 -4.64 -7.89 -26.17
C ARG A 126 -5.68 -8.23 -25.12
N PHE A 127 -6.84 -7.59 -25.20
CA PHE A 127 -7.91 -7.71 -24.21
C PHE A 127 -8.95 -8.74 -24.64
N ALA A 128 -9.70 -9.25 -23.65
CA ALA A 128 -10.81 -10.17 -23.90
C ALA A 128 -11.91 -9.49 -24.73
N GLU A 129 -12.76 -10.28 -25.39
CA GLU A 129 -13.88 -9.75 -26.16
C GLU A 129 -14.80 -8.89 -25.26
N GLY A 130 -15.07 -7.66 -25.71
CA GLY A 130 -15.88 -6.69 -24.96
C GLY A 130 -15.15 -5.98 -23.82
N VAL A 131 -13.85 -6.22 -23.62
CA VAL A 131 -13.02 -5.53 -22.62
C VAL A 131 -12.08 -4.55 -23.33
N THR A 132 -12.10 -3.29 -22.91
CA THR A 132 -11.15 -2.28 -23.37
C THR A 132 -9.94 -2.19 -22.44
N TRP A 133 -8.85 -1.59 -22.91
CA TRP A 133 -7.69 -1.35 -22.04
C TRP A 133 -8.04 -0.38 -20.91
N GLN A 134 -8.95 0.57 -21.16
CA GLN A 134 -9.46 1.48 -20.14
C GLN A 134 -10.22 0.73 -19.05
N ASP A 135 -11.02 -0.27 -19.40
CA ASP A 135 -11.72 -1.11 -18.41
C ASP A 135 -10.74 -1.85 -17.50
N TYR A 136 -9.59 -2.28 -18.05
CA TYR A 136 -8.51 -2.87 -17.24
C TYR A 136 -7.91 -1.85 -16.27
N ILE A 137 -7.60 -0.62 -16.74
CA ILE A 137 -7.06 0.45 -15.88
C ILE A 137 -8.05 0.82 -14.77
N LEU A 138 -9.34 0.90 -15.10
CA LEU A 138 -10.39 1.30 -14.18
C LEU A 138 -10.80 0.18 -13.20
N ARG A 139 -10.24 -1.03 -13.35
CA ARG A 139 -10.45 -2.12 -12.39
C ARG A 139 -9.79 -1.78 -11.04
N ASN A 140 -10.61 -1.73 -10.00
CA ASN A 140 -10.13 -1.63 -8.63
C ASN A 140 -9.37 -2.90 -8.21
N CYS A 141 -8.17 -2.73 -7.67
CA CYS A 141 -7.43 -3.78 -6.98
C CYS A 141 -7.11 -3.34 -5.54
N LEU A 142 -7.11 -4.31 -4.62
CA LEU A 142 -6.82 -4.09 -3.21
C LEU A 142 -5.87 -5.17 -2.72
N GLU A 143 -4.67 -4.78 -2.27
CA GLU A 143 -3.75 -5.65 -1.55
C GLU A 143 -4.02 -5.54 -0.04
N ILE A 144 -4.59 -6.59 0.56
CA ILE A 144 -4.85 -6.63 2.00
C ILE A 144 -3.56 -7.00 2.74
N THR A 145 -3.34 -6.40 3.91
CA THR A 145 -2.12 -6.61 4.72
C THR A 145 -0.85 -6.50 3.85
N CYS A 146 -0.73 -5.37 3.17
CA CYS A 146 0.15 -5.23 2.01
C CYS A 146 1.64 -5.27 2.36
N GLY A 147 2.05 -5.08 3.61
CA GLY A 147 3.48 -4.98 3.93
C GLY A 147 4.15 -3.90 3.09
N GLU A 148 5.08 -4.31 2.21
CA GLU A 148 5.79 -3.44 1.27
C GLU A 148 5.10 -3.29 -0.12
N ALA A 149 3.87 -3.79 -0.25
CA ALA A 149 3.03 -3.84 -1.44
C ALA A 149 3.59 -4.62 -2.67
N PRO A 150 4.15 -5.83 -2.49
CA PRO A 150 4.76 -6.59 -3.58
C PRO A 150 3.79 -7.05 -4.68
N TYR A 151 2.47 -7.09 -4.43
CA TYR A 151 1.50 -7.37 -5.49
C TYR A 151 1.07 -6.12 -6.25
N LEU A 152 1.21 -4.92 -5.67
CA LEU A 152 0.94 -3.66 -6.37
C LEU A 152 2.11 -3.22 -7.23
N VAL A 153 3.31 -3.17 -6.65
CA VAL A 153 4.56 -2.77 -7.33
C VAL A 153 5.71 -3.69 -6.95
N SER A 154 6.54 -4.00 -7.92
CA SER A 154 7.55 -5.06 -7.78
C SER A 154 8.94 -4.51 -8.09
N ARG A 155 9.40 -3.54 -7.29
CA ARG A 155 10.72 -2.91 -7.46
C ARG A 155 11.88 -3.87 -7.19
N TYR A 156 11.65 -4.86 -6.32
CA TYR A 156 12.60 -5.91 -5.95
C TYR A 156 11.85 -7.16 -5.48
N ASP A 157 12.54 -8.29 -5.49
CA ASP A 157 12.04 -9.51 -4.85
C ASP A 157 12.21 -9.41 -3.33
N THR A 158 11.12 -9.54 -2.59
CA THR A 158 11.13 -9.34 -1.12
C THR A 158 11.93 -10.40 -0.36
N THR A 159 12.22 -11.55 -0.98
CA THR A 159 12.94 -12.67 -0.33
C THR A 159 14.45 -12.62 -0.54
N SER A 160 14.88 -12.14 -1.70
CA SER A 160 16.29 -12.06 -2.11
C SER A 160 16.85 -10.64 -2.07
N GLY A 161 15.99 -9.63 -2.19
CA GLY A 161 16.38 -8.23 -2.39
C GLY A 161 16.86 -7.93 -3.81
N GLU A 162 16.77 -8.87 -4.75
CA GLU A 162 17.20 -8.62 -6.14
C GLU A 162 16.28 -7.58 -6.79
N LEU A 163 16.88 -6.53 -7.38
CA LEU A 163 16.13 -5.49 -8.09
C LEU A 163 15.47 -6.08 -9.34
N ILE A 164 14.23 -5.70 -9.58
CA ILE A 164 13.48 -6.11 -10.76
C ILE A 164 13.42 -4.92 -11.74
N PRO A 165 14.01 -5.05 -12.95
CA PRO A 165 13.94 -4.02 -13.98
C PRO A 165 12.50 -3.67 -14.35
N LEU A 166 12.22 -2.42 -14.74
CA LEU A 166 10.87 -1.95 -15.11
C LEU A 166 10.17 -2.86 -16.12
N SER A 167 10.90 -3.34 -17.12
CA SER A 167 10.41 -4.26 -18.16
C SER A 167 10.06 -5.66 -17.66
N GLN A 168 10.50 -6.06 -16.46
CA GLN A 168 10.22 -7.36 -15.83
C GLN A 168 9.28 -7.26 -14.64
N ARG A 169 8.78 -6.06 -14.29
CA ARG A 169 7.90 -5.87 -13.15
C ARG A 169 6.55 -6.56 -13.35
N ILE A 170 6.04 -7.11 -12.25
CA ILE A 170 4.89 -8.01 -12.20
C ILE A 170 3.69 -7.45 -11.44
N GLY A 171 3.86 -6.33 -10.73
CA GLY A 171 2.84 -5.74 -9.87
C GLY A 171 1.61 -5.29 -10.65
N LEU A 172 0.44 -5.28 -10.01
CA LEU A 172 -0.81 -4.88 -10.66
C LEU A 172 -0.78 -3.42 -11.14
N LEU A 173 -0.12 -2.52 -10.39
CA LEU A 173 0.09 -1.13 -10.82
C LEU A 173 1.13 -1.05 -11.94
N ASP A 174 2.21 -1.82 -11.85
CA ASP A 174 3.22 -1.93 -12.91
C ASP A 174 2.57 -2.36 -14.25
N ARG A 175 1.66 -3.34 -14.20
CA ARG A 175 0.88 -3.83 -15.35
C ARG A 175 -0.06 -2.77 -15.92
N LYS A 176 -0.74 -2.01 -15.05
CA LYS A 176 -1.58 -0.87 -15.48
C LYS A 176 -0.74 0.17 -16.21
N ILE A 177 0.40 0.59 -15.64
CA ILE A 177 1.29 1.58 -16.25
C ILE A 177 1.86 1.06 -17.59
N ARG A 178 2.21 -0.23 -17.67
CA ARG A 178 2.59 -0.87 -18.93
C ARG A 178 1.49 -0.75 -19.99
N ILE A 179 0.24 -1.00 -19.65
CA ILE A 179 -0.89 -0.84 -20.59
C ILE A 179 -1.02 0.62 -21.04
N VAL A 180 -0.88 1.59 -20.14
CA VAL A 180 -0.83 3.01 -20.53
C VAL A 180 0.35 3.26 -21.49
N ASN A 181 1.49 2.60 -21.27
CA ASN A 181 2.65 2.65 -22.14
C ASN A 181 2.41 2.14 -23.56
N GLU A 182 1.64 1.08 -23.69
CA GLU A 182 1.31 0.48 -24.98
C GLU A 182 0.24 1.27 -25.77
N ASN A 183 -0.62 2.05 -25.09
CA ASN A 183 -1.83 2.62 -25.71
C ASN A 183 -1.84 4.15 -25.84
N VAL A 184 -0.93 4.84 -25.15
CA VAL A 184 -0.86 6.31 -25.14
C VAL A 184 0.52 6.74 -25.58
N SER A 185 0.65 7.87 -26.29
CA SER A 185 1.94 8.36 -26.83
C SER A 185 2.37 9.73 -26.29
N ASN A 186 1.44 10.57 -25.81
CA ASN A 186 1.74 11.92 -25.33
C ASN A 186 1.67 12.01 -23.79
N LEU A 187 2.40 12.98 -23.23
CA LEU A 187 2.56 13.14 -21.78
C LEU A 187 1.24 13.46 -21.06
N CYS A 188 0.36 14.26 -21.67
CA CYS A 188 -0.88 14.68 -21.05
C CYS A 188 -1.83 13.50 -20.81
N ASP A 189 -2.07 12.72 -21.86
CA ASP A 189 -2.90 11.51 -21.77
C ASP A 189 -2.22 10.46 -20.90
N TRP A 190 -0.88 10.35 -20.95
CA TRP A 190 -0.14 9.39 -20.13
C TRP A 190 -0.30 9.69 -18.64
N MET A 191 -0.14 10.96 -18.25
CA MET A 191 -0.38 11.39 -16.88
C MET A 191 -1.82 11.10 -16.47
N THR A 192 -2.80 11.42 -17.31
CA THR A 192 -4.23 11.19 -17.03
C THR A 192 -4.51 9.71 -16.72
N TRP A 193 -4.02 8.80 -17.55
CA TRP A 193 -4.26 7.36 -17.38
C TRP A 193 -3.37 6.72 -16.31
N THR A 194 -2.20 7.28 -16.06
CA THR A 194 -1.35 6.89 -14.92
C THR A 194 -2.02 7.28 -13.61
N LEU A 195 -2.54 8.51 -13.47
CA LEU A 195 -3.30 8.94 -12.30
C LEU A 195 -4.50 8.02 -12.04
N LYS A 196 -5.27 7.67 -13.08
CA LYS A 196 -6.35 6.68 -12.97
C LYS A 196 -5.86 5.31 -12.51
N SER A 197 -4.68 4.88 -12.95
CA SER A 197 -4.08 3.61 -12.53
C SER A 197 -3.76 3.60 -11.03
N PHE A 198 -3.25 4.72 -10.50
CA PHE A 198 -3.03 4.90 -9.07
C PHE A 198 -4.36 4.96 -8.30
N GLN A 199 -5.33 5.74 -8.79
CA GLN A 199 -6.64 5.93 -8.16
C GLN A 199 -7.42 4.62 -8.00
N THR A 200 -7.21 3.62 -8.86
CA THR A 200 -7.87 2.31 -8.79
C THR A 200 -7.00 1.21 -8.16
N THR A 201 -5.90 1.58 -7.50
CA THR A 201 -4.97 0.65 -6.87
C THR A 201 -4.86 0.98 -5.39
N TYR A 202 -5.29 0.06 -4.53
CA TYR A 202 -5.40 0.25 -3.09
C TYR A 202 -4.61 -0.79 -2.32
N GLY A 203 -4.27 -0.47 -1.07
CA GLY A 203 -3.65 -1.39 -0.13
C GLY A 203 -3.90 -0.94 1.30
N TYR A 204 -3.83 -1.86 2.26
CA TYR A 204 -3.79 -1.47 3.66
C TYR A 204 -2.90 -2.38 4.48
N ASP A 205 -2.36 -1.83 5.56
CA ASP A 205 -1.63 -2.59 6.57
C ASP A 205 -1.96 -2.11 7.97
N TRP A 206 -1.63 -2.92 8.98
CA TRP A 206 -1.77 -2.54 10.37
C TRP A 206 -0.65 -1.60 10.81
N GLN A 207 0.59 -1.88 10.40
CA GLN A 207 1.78 -1.22 10.93
C GLN A 207 2.14 0.01 10.11
N GLY A 208 2.40 1.13 10.77
CA GLY A 208 2.69 2.39 10.07
C GLY A 208 3.98 2.34 9.25
N ASP A 209 4.98 1.59 9.68
CA ASP A 209 6.23 1.43 8.93
C ASP A 209 6.02 0.66 7.61
N ASN A 210 5.17 -0.37 7.63
CA ASN A 210 4.78 -1.09 6.42
C ASN A 210 4.02 -0.16 5.46
N VAL A 211 3.05 0.62 5.98
CA VAL A 211 2.29 1.59 5.17
C VAL A 211 3.23 2.59 4.51
N LEU A 212 4.22 3.14 5.23
CA LEU A 212 5.19 4.06 4.63
C LEU A 212 6.01 3.39 3.52
N LEU A 213 6.58 2.21 3.78
CA LEU A 213 7.37 1.46 2.78
C LEU A 213 6.56 1.17 1.50
N ALA A 214 5.30 0.76 1.64
CA ALA A 214 4.41 0.55 0.50
C ALA A 214 4.17 1.86 -0.28
N ARG A 215 3.88 2.96 0.42
CA ARG A 215 3.66 4.29 -0.20
C ARG A 215 4.89 4.77 -0.97
N GLU A 216 6.07 4.59 -0.39
CA GLU A 216 7.35 4.93 -1.02
C GLU A 216 7.64 4.06 -2.25
N ASN A 217 7.40 2.75 -2.17
CA ASN A 217 7.55 1.85 -3.30
C ASN A 217 6.64 2.26 -4.48
N LEU A 218 5.39 2.65 -4.20
CA LEU A 218 4.48 3.17 -5.22
C LEU A 218 4.97 4.50 -5.80
N PHE A 219 5.42 5.42 -4.95
CA PHE A 219 5.91 6.74 -5.37
C PHE A 219 7.16 6.64 -6.24
N TYR A 220 8.15 5.85 -5.84
CA TYR A 220 9.35 5.65 -6.65
C TYR A 220 9.07 4.87 -7.93
N SER A 221 8.08 3.96 -7.94
CA SER A 221 7.66 3.32 -9.19
C SER A 221 7.10 4.35 -10.17
N PHE A 222 6.33 5.34 -9.71
CA PHE A 222 5.89 6.46 -10.57
C PHE A 222 7.08 7.24 -11.14
N LEU A 223 8.05 7.61 -10.29
CA LEU A 223 9.25 8.34 -10.74
C LEU A 223 10.03 7.55 -11.79
N GLU A 224 10.26 6.26 -11.53
CA GLU A 224 11.01 5.37 -12.41
C GLU A 224 10.32 5.20 -13.77
N TYR A 225 9.00 5.01 -13.80
CA TYR A 225 8.25 4.94 -15.06
C TYR A 225 8.18 6.27 -15.79
N TYR A 226 8.07 7.40 -15.07
CA TYR A 226 8.07 8.73 -15.68
C TYR A 226 9.42 9.00 -16.34
N GLU A 227 10.52 8.77 -15.61
CA GLU A 227 11.88 9.00 -16.10
C GLU A 227 12.22 8.08 -17.28
N GLU A 228 11.93 6.78 -17.19
CA GLU A 228 12.16 5.83 -18.30
C GLU A 228 11.45 6.27 -19.57
N ARG A 229 10.24 6.79 -19.44
CA ARG A 229 9.40 7.13 -20.58
C ARG A 229 9.72 8.49 -21.19
N TRP A 230 9.99 9.50 -20.37
CA TRP A 230 10.07 10.89 -20.81
C TRP A 230 11.50 11.45 -20.77
N GLY A 231 12.45 10.72 -20.17
CA GLY A 231 13.85 11.14 -20.08
C GLY A 231 14.08 12.35 -19.16
N GLU A 232 13.09 12.71 -18.34
CA GLU A 232 13.14 13.82 -17.40
C GLU A 232 12.41 13.46 -16.09
N PHE A 233 12.61 14.25 -15.03
CA PHE A 233 11.88 14.10 -13.77
C PHE A 233 10.52 14.82 -13.81
N PRO A 234 9.48 14.27 -13.17
CA PRO A 234 8.20 14.97 -13.04
C PRO A 234 8.36 16.25 -12.20
N SER A 235 7.58 17.28 -12.54
CA SER A 235 7.50 18.51 -11.74
C SER A 235 7.01 18.22 -10.32
N ILE A 236 7.34 19.10 -9.37
CA ILE A 236 6.92 18.95 -7.98
C ILE A 236 5.40 18.84 -7.83
N ASP A 237 4.62 19.57 -8.64
CA ASP A 237 3.15 19.51 -8.61
C ASP A 237 2.63 18.12 -8.98
N LYS A 238 3.21 17.46 -9.99
CA LYS A 238 2.86 16.08 -10.39
C LYS A 238 3.25 15.08 -9.31
N GLN A 239 4.38 15.30 -8.65
CA GLN A 239 4.82 14.46 -7.54
C GLN A 239 3.86 14.58 -6.35
N ILE A 240 3.44 15.79 -5.99
CA ILE A 240 2.46 16.04 -4.92
C ILE A 240 1.11 15.41 -5.27
N GLU A 241 0.66 15.51 -6.52
CA GLU A 241 -0.59 14.90 -6.98
C GLU A 241 -0.58 13.38 -6.80
N ILE A 242 0.49 12.70 -7.22
CA ILE A 242 0.65 11.26 -7.03
C ILE A 242 0.77 10.90 -5.55
N ALA A 243 1.54 11.65 -4.76
CA ALA A 243 1.69 11.41 -3.33
C ALA A 243 0.34 11.48 -2.60
N LYS A 244 -0.53 12.43 -2.98
CA LYS A 244 -1.91 12.53 -2.47
C LYS A 244 -2.76 11.31 -2.80
N ILE A 245 -2.69 10.81 -4.03
CA ILE A 245 -3.44 9.60 -4.41
C ILE A 245 -2.93 8.41 -3.60
N ILE A 246 -1.61 8.26 -3.48
CA ILE A 246 -0.97 7.20 -2.71
C ILE A 246 -1.37 7.25 -1.23
N SER A 247 -1.37 8.43 -0.60
CA SER A 247 -1.72 8.60 0.82
C SER A 247 -3.21 8.29 1.10
N TRP A 248 -4.09 8.51 0.12
CA TRP A 248 -5.49 8.05 0.18
C TRP A 248 -5.65 6.55 -0.03
N ASN A 249 -4.87 5.96 -0.94
CA ASN A 249 -5.12 4.61 -1.44
C ASN A 249 -4.37 3.51 -0.69
N ILE A 250 -3.23 3.84 -0.09
CA ILE A 250 -2.49 2.96 0.81
C ILE A 250 -2.69 3.49 2.23
N PHE A 251 -3.43 2.79 3.08
CA PHE A 251 -3.90 3.34 4.35
C PHE A 251 -3.70 2.38 5.53
N GLN A 252 -3.65 2.93 6.74
CA GLN A 252 -3.45 2.16 7.97
C GLN A 252 -4.80 1.68 8.52
N MET A 253 -4.97 0.37 8.74
CA MET A 253 -6.26 -0.20 9.16
C MET A 253 -6.12 -1.53 9.92
N ASP A 254 -6.95 -1.70 10.96
CA ASP A 254 -7.30 -3.03 11.48
C ASP A 254 -8.21 -3.73 10.46
N GLY A 255 -7.64 -4.64 9.66
CA GLY A 255 -8.36 -5.34 8.59
C GLY A 255 -9.53 -6.21 9.04
N LEU A 256 -9.55 -6.64 10.31
CA LEU A 256 -10.66 -7.43 10.86
C LEU A 256 -11.82 -6.54 11.30
N LYS A 257 -11.51 -5.33 11.79
CA LYS A 257 -12.49 -4.42 12.38
C LYS A 257 -12.85 -3.22 11.51
N MET A 258 -12.10 -2.98 10.43
CA MET A 258 -12.24 -1.86 9.48
C MET A 258 -12.17 -0.47 10.14
N VAL A 259 -11.38 -0.36 11.21
CA VAL A 259 -11.16 0.86 11.99
C VAL A 259 -9.66 1.14 12.11
N ILE A 260 -9.30 2.36 12.53
CA ILE A 260 -7.92 2.71 12.86
C ILE A 260 -7.39 1.74 13.92
N PRO A 261 -6.15 1.20 13.79
CA PRO A 261 -5.62 0.27 14.77
C PRO A 261 -5.72 0.81 16.20
N ASN A 262 -5.97 -0.07 17.16
CA ASN A 262 -6.16 0.26 18.58
C ASN A 262 -7.32 1.23 18.92
N SER A 263 -8.12 1.69 17.95
CA SER A 263 -9.22 2.62 18.23
C SER A 263 -10.49 1.95 18.77
N CYS A 264 -10.70 0.65 18.48
CA CYS A 264 -11.84 -0.10 18.99
C CYS A 264 -11.61 -0.56 20.44
N ARG A 265 -12.55 -0.22 21.32
CA ARG A 265 -12.50 -0.51 22.77
C ARG A 265 -13.53 -1.57 23.16
N HIS A 266 -13.10 -2.66 23.79
CA HIS A 266 -13.98 -3.73 24.28
C HIS A 266 -13.43 -4.32 25.58
N GLY A 267 -14.26 -4.39 26.63
CA GLY A 267 -13.88 -4.94 27.93
C GLY A 267 -12.91 -4.05 28.71
N VAL A 268 -12.78 -2.77 28.34
CA VAL A 268 -11.95 -1.77 29.02
C VAL A 268 -12.82 -0.86 29.87
N ILE A 269 -12.27 -0.37 30.98
CA ILE A 269 -12.92 0.61 31.84
C ILE A 269 -12.67 1.99 31.24
N ASP A 270 -13.72 2.72 30.90
CA ASP A 270 -13.61 4.15 30.59
C ASP A 270 -13.59 4.92 31.91
N LYS A 271 -12.54 5.72 32.08
CA LYS A 271 -12.50 6.75 33.11
C LYS A 271 -12.83 8.05 32.39
N ASP A 272 -14.09 8.44 32.46
CA ASP A 272 -14.51 9.71 31.91
C ASP A 272 -13.99 10.82 32.84
N ASP A 273 -12.85 11.42 32.49
CA ASP A 273 -12.26 12.53 33.25
C ASP A 273 -13.18 13.76 33.33
N SER A 274 -14.29 13.79 32.56
CA SER A 274 -15.32 14.82 32.61
C SER A 274 -16.48 14.49 33.56
N ASP A 275 -16.57 13.26 34.07
CA ASP A 275 -17.58 12.85 35.04
C ASP A 275 -17.09 13.15 36.46
N LEU A 276 -17.73 14.11 37.13
CA LEU A 276 -17.40 14.56 38.49
C LEU A 276 -17.46 13.41 39.53
N PHE A 277 -18.11 12.29 39.19
CA PHE A 277 -18.30 11.13 40.06
C PHE A 277 -17.36 9.95 39.76
N ASN A 278 -16.48 10.04 38.75
CA ASN A 278 -15.55 8.97 38.37
C ASN A 278 -16.23 7.58 38.24
N GLU A 279 -17.43 7.51 37.64
CA GLU A 279 -18.10 6.22 37.45
C GLU A 279 -17.35 5.37 36.42
N GLU A 280 -16.71 4.29 36.89
CA GLU A 280 -16.05 3.31 36.03
C GLU A 280 -17.08 2.53 35.21
N LYS A 281 -17.19 2.83 33.91
CA LYS A 281 -18.08 2.12 32.98
C LYS A 281 -17.28 1.20 32.06
N MET A 282 -17.68 -0.07 31.98
CA MET A 282 -17.08 -1.02 31.05
C MET A 282 -17.60 -0.76 29.64
N VAL A 283 -16.69 -0.47 28.71
CA VAL A 283 -17.01 -0.28 27.30
C VAL A 283 -17.19 -1.63 26.62
N ILE A 284 -18.39 -1.88 26.09
CA ILE A 284 -18.70 -3.10 25.32
C ILE A 284 -18.90 -2.74 23.86
N CYS A 285 -18.01 -3.22 22.99
CA CYS A 285 -18.17 -3.15 21.54
C CYS A 285 -19.05 -4.29 21.02
N GLU A 286 -20.13 -3.95 20.30
CA GLU A 286 -21.02 -4.93 19.65
C GLU A 286 -20.29 -5.72 18.56
N GLY A 287 -19.48 -5.05 17.73
CA GLY A 287 -18.67 -5.69 16.69
C GLY A 287 -17.75 -6.78 17.25
N CYS A 288 -17.03 -6.50 18.34
CA CYS A 288 -16.19 -7.51 19.00
C CYS A 288 -17.01 -8.67 19.58
N LYS A 289 -18.20 -8.40 20.15
CA LYS A 289 -19.06 -9.43 20.73
C LYS A 289 -19.68 -10.35 19.67
N THR A 290 -20.01 -9.79 18.52
CA THR A 290 -20.76 -10.48 17.45
C THR A 290 -19.89 -10.90 16.26
N ASN A 291 -18.60 -10.58 16.30
CA ASN A 291 -17.66 -10.70 15.18
C ASN A 291 -18.20 -10.01 13.90
N ASN A 292 -18.81 -8.84 14.07
CA ASN A 292 -19.42 -8.08 12.98
C ASN A 292 -18.55 -6.84 12.63
N PRO A 293 -17.90 -6.83 11.45
CA PRO A 293 -16.97 -5.76 11.07
C PRO A 293 -17.66 -4.39 10.92
N SER A 294 -18.96 -4.33 10.66
CA SER A 294 -19.67 -3.04 10.53
C SER A 294 -20.05 -2.40 11.86
N LYS A 295 -19.91 -3.13 12.98
CA LYS A 295 -20.42 -2.74 14.30
C LYS A 295 -19.32 -2.43 15.31
N HIS A 296 -18.08 -2.25 14.86
CA HIS A 296 -17.01 -1.80 15.74
C HIS A 296 -17.19 -0.33 16.14
N ASN A 297 -16.91 -0.04 17.41
CA ASN A 297 -16.96 1.31 18.00
C ASN A 297 -15.64 2.10 17.85
N GLY A 298 -14.67 1.56 17.10
CA GLY A 298 -13.44 2.30 16.76
C GLY A 298 -13.68 3.35 15.70
N ILE A 299 -12.63 4.13 15.38
CA ILE A 299 -12.68 5.18 14.36
C ILE A 299 -12.71 4.51 12.97
N PRO A 300 -13.81 4.59 12.21
CA PRO A 300 -13.93 3.93 10.91
C PRO A 300 -12.92 4.51 9.92
N VAL A 301 -12.19 3.65 9.21
CA VAL A 301 -11.22 4.10 8.21
C VAL A 301 -11.94 4.71 7.01
N LYS A 302 -11.41 5.83 6.53
CA LYS A 302 -11.92 6.55 5.36
C LYS A 302 -11.04 6.30 4.13
N ILE A 303 -11.68 6.26 2.97
CA ILE A 303 -11.02 6.23 1.66
C ILE A 303 -11.67 7.25 0.72
N MET A 304 -10.99 7.58 -0.38
CA MET A 304 -11.54 8.41 -1.45
C MET A 304 -12.29 7.53 -2.46
N ASP A 305 -13.56 7.83 -2.71
CA ASP A 305 -14.26 7.39 -3.91
C ASP A 305 -13.87 8.34 -5.05
N TRP A 306 -12.89 7.93 -5.87
CA TRP A 306 -12.35 8.77 -6.94
C TRP A 306 -13.33 9.03 -8.09
N GLU A 307 -14.37 8.20 -8.26
CA GLU A 307 -15.39 8.43 -9.30
C GLU A 307 -16.30 9.59 -8.91
N LYS A 308 -16.67 9.66 -7.63
CA LYS A 308 -17.57 10.68 -7.10
C LYS A 308 -16.87 11.85 -6.42
N HIS A 309 -15.57 11.73 -6.21
CA HIS A 309 -14.76 12.67 -5.42
C HIS A 309 -15.32 12.89 -4.01
N GLU A 310 -15.76 11.81 -3.35
CA GLU A 310 -16.31 11.85 -2.00
C GLU A 310 -15.53 10.94 -1.05
N THR A 311 -15.39 11.36 0.21
CA THR A 311 -14.80 10.51 1.25
C THR A 311 -15.86 9.56 1.80
N ILE A 312 -15.57 8.26 1.80
CA ILE A 312 -16.46 7.21 2.32
C ILE A 312 -15.78 6.38 3.39
N GLU A 313 -16.56 5.76 4.28
CA GLU A 313 -16.03 4.75 5.20
C GLU A 313 -15.76 3.44 4.45
N PHE A 314 -14.59 2.85 4.63
CA PHE A 314 -14.20 1.59 3.98
C PHE A 314 -15.20 0.45 4.25
N ARG A 315 -15.70 0.34 5.50
CA ARG A 315 -16.70 -0.67 5.89
C ARG A 315 -18.02 -0.57 5.13
N SER A 316 -18.36 0.60 4.57
CA SER A 316 -19.58 0.78 3.77
C SER A 316 -19.57 -0.07 2.48
N LEU A 317 -18.39 -0.46 2.00
CA LEU A 317 -18.22 -1.32 0.83
C LEU A 317 -18.72 -2.76 1.09
N TYR A 318 -18.73 -3.20 2.34
CA TYR A 318 -19.19 -4.53 2.76
C TYR A 318 -20.68 -4.56 3.08
N ALA A 319 -21.22 -3.44 3.57
CA ALA A 319 -22.64 -3.32 3.91
C ALA A 319 -23.57 -3.38 2.68
N LYS A 320 -23.08 -2.98 1.49
CA LYS A 320 -23.86 -2.97 0.23
C LYS A 320 -24.10 -4.35 -0.39
N LYS A 321 -23.57 -5.43 0.21
CA LYS A 321 -23.66 -6.81 -0.33
C LYS A 321 -24.62 -7.74 0.45
N GLN A 322 -25.49 -7.20 1.31
CA GLN A 322 -26.56 -7.98 1.95
C GLN A 322 -27.90 -7.77 1.26
#